data_AF-A0A953XVS0-F1
#
_entry.id   AF-A0A953XVS0-F1
#
_cell.length_a   1.000
_cell.length_b   1.000
_cell.length_c   1.000
_cell.angle_alpha   90.00
_cell.angle_beta   90.00
_cell.angle_gamma   90.00
#
_symmetry.space_group_name_H-M   'P 1'
#
loop_
_entity.id
_entity.type
_entity.pdbx_description
1 polymer ?
#
loop_
_entity_poly.entity_id
_entity_poly.type
_entity_poly.pdbx_seq_one_letter_code
_entity_poly.pdbx_strand_id
1 'polypeptide(L)'
;MFFFELIGALFRELRPRKAEERGRSRTRAVGDAAEEFALGFLKKERGFRLIERGMMDEDGELDLVGRVKGNEGLVVVEVRARKQGGLITPREAVDLKK
;
A
#
# COMPACT_ATOMS: atom_id res chain seq x y z
N MET A 1 -22.70 6.53 8.00
CA MET A 1 -22.56 7.24 6.70
C MET A 1 -21.62 8.44 6.79
N PHE A 2 -21.62 9.22 7.88
CA PHE A 2 -20.76 10.41 8.07
C PHE A 2 -19.24 10.17 8.19
N PHE A 3 -18.80 9.04 8.76
CA PHE A 3 -17.37 8.75 8.95
C PHE A 3 -16.62 8.53 7.61
N PHE A 4 -17.29 8.00 6.59
CA PHE A 4 -16.69 7.73 5.28
C PHE A 4 -16.50 8.99 4.43
N GLU A 5 -17.46 9.92 4.51
CA GLU A 5 -17.33 11.25 3.90
C GLU A 5 -16.21 12.03 4.59
N LEU A 6 -16.13 11.97 5.93
CA LEU A 6 -15.09 12.66 6.71
C LEU A 6 -13.69 12.14 6.38
N ILE A 7 -13.51 10.82 6.31
CA ILE A 7 -12.22 10.21 5.98
C ILE A 7 -11.89 10.39 4.49
N GLY A 8 -12.85 10.26 3.58
CA GLY A 8 -12.65 10.53 2.15
C GLY A 8 -12.41 12.02 1.84
N ALA A 9 -12.94 12.92 2.66
CA ALA A 9 -12.64 14.36 2.63
C ALA A 9 -11.27 14.63 3.22
N LEU A 10 -10.95 14.05 4.38
CA LEU A 10 -9.62 14.13 5.02
C LEU A 10 -8.53 13.63 4.07
N PHE A 11 -8.72 12.50 3.39
CA PHE A 11 -7.78 11.97 2.39
C PHE A 11 -7.67 12.85 1.12
N ARG A 12 -8.73 13.59 0.75
CA ARG A 12 -8.67 14.58 -0.35
C ARG A 12 -7.90 15.83 0.06
N GLU A 13 -8.10 16.29 1.29
CA GLU A 13 -7.43 17.44 1.90
C GLU A 13 -5.94 17.14 2.13
N LEU A 14 -5.61 15.92 2.57
CA LEU A 14 -4.25 15.49 2.87
C LEU A 14 -3.42 15.15 1.64
N ARG A 15 -3.95 15.16 0.40
CA ARG A 15 -3.18 14.87 -0.83
C ARG A 15 -1.99 15.82 -0.96
N PRO A 16 -0.75 15.38 -0.69
CA PRO A 16 0.40 16.17 -1.06
C PRO A 16 0.74 15.87 -2.53
N ARG A 17 1.12 16.91 -3.26
CA ARG A 17 1.44 16.89 -4.71
C ARG A 17 2.58 15.93 -5.12
N LYS A 18 3.21 15.19 -4.20
CA LYS A 18 4.48 14.47 -4.42
C LYS A 18 4.37 13.05 -4.99
N ALA A 19 3.18 12.53 -5.25
CA ALA A 19 3.03 11.24 -5.95
C ALA A 19 3.62 11.28 -7.38
N GLU A 20 3.67 12.45 -8.01
CA GLU A 20 4.18 12.65 -9.38
C GLU A 20 5.71 12.79 -9.45
N GLU A 21 6.41 13.07 -8.34
CA GLU A 21 7.87 13.30 -8.30
C GLU A 21 8.69 12.01 -8.08
N ARG A 22 8.10 10.83 -8.28
CA ARG A 22 8.80 9.56 -8.08
C ARG A 22 9.85 9.35 -9.18
N GLY A 23 11.13 9.54 -8.84
CA GLY A 23 12.24 9.33 -9.77
C GLY A 23 12.35 7.89 -10.29
N ARG A 24 12.58 7.71 -11.60
CA ARG A 24 12.75 6.39 -12.24
C ARG A 24 14.10 5.76 -11.84
N SER A 25 14.08 4.79 -10.93
CA SER A 25 15.21 3.90 -10.67
C SER A 25 14.85 2.44 -11.01
N ARG A 26 15.85 1.61 -11.30
CA ARG A 26 15.65 0.15 -11.51
C ARG A 26 15.02 -0.53 -10.30
N THR A 27 15.39 -0.09 -9.10
CA THR A 27 14.82 -0.61 -7.85
C THR A 27 13.34 -0.22 -7.72
N ARG A 28 12.97 0.99 -8.15
CA ARG A 28 11.57 1.43 -8.13
C ARG A 28 10.70 0.60 -9.08
N ALA A 29 11.17 0.32 -10.30
CA ALA A 29 10.44 -0.52 -11.25
C ALA A 29 10.17 -1.95 -10.70
N VAL A 30 11.10 -2.50 -9.93
CA VAL A 30 10.90 -3.79 -9.24
C VAL A 30 9.85 -3.68 -8.14
N GLY A 31 9.86 -2.59 -7.36
CA GLY A 31 8.83 -2.29 -6.37
C GLY A 31 7.44 -2.17 -6.99
N ASP A 32 7.32 -1.37 -8.06
CA ASP A 32 6.06 -1.15 -8.75
C ASP A 32 5.47 -2.46 -9.31
N ALA A 33 6.32 -3.32 -9.88
CA ALA A 33 5.90 -4.62 -10.37
C ALA A 33 5.45 -5.56 -9.23
N ALA A 34 6.13 -5.51 -8.09
CA ALA A 34 5.77 -6.32 -6.92
C ALA A 34 4.43 -5.87 -6.32
N GLU A 35 4.21 -4.56 -6.19
CA GLU A 35 2.94 -3.98 -5.74
C GLU A 35 1.78 -4.36 -6.68
N GLU A 36 2.00 -4.30 -7.99
CA GLU A 36 1.01 -4.69 -8.99
C GLU A 36 0.63 -6.17 -8.87
N PHE A 37 1.64 -7.05 -8.73
CA PHE A 37 1.43 -8.47 -8.50
C PHE A 37 0.64 -8.73 -7.20
N ALA A 38 1.04 -8.08 -6.10
CA ALA A 38 0.39 -8.21 -4.81
C ALA A 38 -1.08 -7.77 -4.87
N LEU A 39 -1.35 -6.65 -5.54
CA LEU A 39 -2.70 -6.14 -5.74
C LEU A 39 -3.57 -7.14 -6.52
N GLY A 40 -3.04 -7.71 -7.61
CA GLY A 40 -3.74 -8.73 -8.39
C GLY A 40 -4.10 -9.96 -7.56
N PHE A 41 -3.13 -10.48 -6.80
CA PHE A 41 -3.34 -11.60 -5.88
C PHE A 41 -4.40 -11.29 -4.82
N LEU A 42 -4.31 -10.14 -4.15
CA LEU A 42 -5.24 -9.75 -3.08
C LEU A 42 -6.67 -9.56 -3.60
N LYS A 43 -6.82 -8.93 -4.78
CA LYS A 43 -8.13 -8.79 -5.42
C LYS A 43 -8.76 -10.16 -5.68
N LYS A 44 -7.99 -11.07 -6.29
CA LYS A 44 -8.46 -12.39 -6.71
C LYS A 44 -8.75 -13.32 -5.53
N GLU A 45 -7.81 -13.43 -4.59
CA GLU A 45 -7.83 -14.47 -3.56
C GLU A 45 -8.42 -14.02 -2.22
N ARG A 46 -8.47 -12.69 -1.97
CA ARG A 46 -8.91 -12.12 -0.68
C ARG A 46 -10.09 -11.17 -0.81
N GLY A 47 -10.62 -10.96 -2.02
CA GLY A 47 -11.70 -10.00 -2.25
C GLY A 47 -11.31 -8.57 -1.86
N PHE A 48 -10.02 -8.25 -1.96
CA PHE A 48 -9.49 -6.93 -1.60
C PHE A 48 -9.99 -5.87 -2.58
N ARG A 49 -10.53 -4.77 -2.06
CA ARG A 49 -10.95 -3.60 -2.82
C ARG A 49 -9.98 -2.48 -2.54
N LEU A 50 -9.22 -2.09 -3.57
CA LEU A 50 -8.25 -1.00 -3.48
C LEU A 50 -8.98 0.33 -3.23
N ILE A 51 -8.43 1.12 -2.33
CA ILE A 51 -8.77 2.53 -2.12
C ILE A 51 -7.68 3.41 -2.75
N GLU A 52 -6.42 3.15 -2.40
CA GLU A 52 -5.26 3.89 -2.91
C GLU A 52 -4.02 3.01 -3.00
N ARG A 53 -3.12 3.32 -3.94
CA ARG A 53 -1.82 2.69 -4.12
C ARG A 53 -0.73 3.77 -4.10
N GLY A 54 0.35 3.52 -3.37
CA GLY A 54 1.46 4.47 -3.23
C GLY A 54 1.02 5.77 -2.55
N MET A 55 0.19 5.66 -1.51
CA MET A 55 -0.21 6.80 -0.70
C MET A 55 1.03 7.33 0.02
N MET A 56 1.28 8.64 -0.03
CA MET A 56 2.47 9.24 0.59
C MET A 56 2.11 10.57 1.22
N ASP A 57 2.68 10.85 2.39
CA ASP A 57 2.65 12.14 3.07
C ASP A 57 4.06 12.50 3.62
N GLU A 58 4.13 13.44 4.55
CA GLU A 58 5.39 13.85 5.18
C GLU A 58 5.94 12.79 6.14
N ASP A 59 5.08 11.90 6.64
CA ASP A 59 5.40 10.88 7.65
C ASP A 59 5.77 9.53 7.03
N GLY A 60 5.36 9.26 5.79
CA GLY A 60 5.79 8.05 5.09
C GLY A 60 5.04 7.72 3.81
N GLU A 61 5.24 6.47 3.37
CA GLU A 61 4.57 5.87 2.21
C GLU A 61 3.84 4.60 2.66
N LEU A 62 2.61 4.43 2.16
CA LEU A 62 1.83 3.20 2.25
C LEU A 62 1.64 2.62 0.85
N ASP A 63 2.10 1.38 0.65
CA ASP A 63 2.09 0.76 -0.69
C ASP A 63 0.67 0.50 -1.19
N LEU A 64 -0.17 -0.18 -0.41
CA LEU A 64 -1.57 -0.46 -0.76
C LEU A 64 -2.50 -0.21 0.42
N VAL A 65 -3.57 0.54 0.20
CA VAL A 65 -4.65 0.75 1.17
C VAL A 65 -5.97 0.29 0.57
N GLY A 66 -6.73 -0.51 1.32
CA GLY A 66 -8.00 -1.02 0.81
C GLY A 66 -8.89 -1.67 1.87
N ARG A 67 -9.85 -2.46 1.41
CA ARG A 67 -10.80 -3.20 2.25
C ARG A 67 -10.87 -4.65 1.87
N VAL A 68 -11.18 -5.49 2.85
CA VAL A 68 -11.48 -6.91 2.67
C VAL A 68 -12.94 -7.14 3.06
N LYS A 69 -13.65 -7.97 2.29
CA LYS A 69 -15.06 -8.31 2.60
C LYS A 69 -15.14 -8.91 4.01
N GLY A 70 -16.05 -8.40 4.83
CA GLY A 70 -16.23 -8.84 6.22
C GLY A 70 -15.28 -8.20 7.23
N ASN A 71 -14.44 -7.24 6.81
CA ASN A 71 -13.66 -6.39 7.69
C ASN A 71 -14.18 -4.95 7.61
N GLU A 72 -14.50 -4.35 8.75
CA GLU A 72 -14.98 -2.96 8.83
C GLU A 72 -13.83 -1.94 8.81
N GLY A 73 -12.61 -2.38 9.08
CA GLY A 73 -11.40 -1.58 9.07
C GLY A 73 -10.77 -1.40 7.68
N LEU A 74 -9.80 -0.49 7.63
CA LEU A 74 -8.88 -0.38 6.51
C LEU A 74 -7.76 -1.41 6.65
N VAL A 75 -7.37 -1.97 5.50
CA VAL A 75 -6.24 -2.88 5.42
C VAL A 75 -5.13 -2.16 4.67
N VAL A 76 -4.02 -1.96 5.37
CA VAL A 76 -2.76 -1.48 4.81
C VAL A 76 -1.88 -2.69 4.51
N VAL A 77 -1.31 -2.73 3.32
CA VAL A 77 -0.41 -3.80 2.90
C VAL A 77 0.90 -3.18 2.45
N GLU A 78 1.95 -3.45 3.21
CA GLU A 78 3.33 -3.18 2.82
C GLU A 78 3.84 -4.31 1.90
N VAL A 79 4.36 -3.95 0.74
CA VAL A 79 4.83 -4.88 -0.28
C VAL A 79 6.35 -4.87 -0.34
N ARG A 80 6.95 -6.05 -0.19
CA ARG A 80 8.39 -6.20 -0.23
C ARG A 80 8.82 -7.21 -1.29
N ALA A 81 9.44 -6.73 -2.35
CA ALA A 81 10.14 -7.59 -3.31
C ALA A 81 11.39 -8.22 -2.67
N ARG A 82 11.65 -9.49 -2.98
CA ARG A 82 12.83 -10.23 -2.51
C ARG A 82 13.44 -11.03 -3.65
N LYS A 83 14.77 -11.15 -3.64
CA LYS A 83 15.48 -12.13 -4.46
C LYS A 83 15.36 -13.50 -3.80
N GLN A 84 15.42 -14.55 -4.62
CA GLN A 84 15.47 -15.94 -4.14
C GLN A 84 16.64 -16.11 -3.15
N GLY A 85 16.41 -16.72 -1.99
CA GLY A 85 17.41 -16.90 -0.93
C GLY A 85 17.48 -15.79 0.13
N GLY A 86 16.47 -14.91 0.24
CA GLY A 86 16.41 -13.89 1.31
C GLY A 86 16.31 -14.49 2.72
N LEU A 87 17.00 -13.88 3.69
CA LEU A 87 17.25 -14.42 5.03
C LEU A 87 16.09 -14.30 6.04
N ILE A 88 15.04 -13.52 5.74
CA ILE A 88 13.97 -13.17 6.68
C ILE A 88 12.60 -13.36 6.04
N THR A 89 11.68 -13.95 6.80
CA THR A 89 10.30 -14.19 6.41
C THR A 89 9.51 -12.88 6.32
N PRO A 90 8.38 -12.85 5.59
CA PRO A 90 7.52 -11.66 5.52
C PRO A 90 7.06 -11.15 6.89
N ARG A 91 6.83 -12.05 7.85
CA ARG A 91 6.43 -11.71 9.22
C ARG A 91 7.54 -10.98 9.97
N GLU A 92 8.80 -11.37 9.75
CA GLU A 92 9.97 -10.76 10.38
C GLU A 92 10.37 -9.42 9.73
N ALA A 93 9.78 -9.08 8.58
CA ALA A 93 10.04 -7.84 7.87
C ALA A 93 9.16 -6.66 8.30
N VAL A 94 8.24 -6.88 9.24
CA VAL A 94 7.43 -5.84 9.88
C VAL A 94 8.08 -5.54 11.24
N ASP A 95 8.62 -4.34 11.41
CA ASP A 95 9.28 -3.87 12.63
C ASP A 95 8.58 -2.62 13.16
N LEU A 96 8.95 -2.11 14.34
CA LEU A 96 8.32 -0.91 14.93
C LEU A 96 8.49 0.37 14.10
N LYS A 97 9.41 0.37 13.14
CA LYS A 97 9.62 1.47 12.21
C LYS A 97 8.71 1.37 10.98
N LYS A 98 7.93 0.29 10.86
CA LYS A 98 6.96 -0.03 9.81
C LYS A 98 5.59 -0.29 10.40
#